data_AF-A0A8H9UXZ3-F1
#
_entry.id   AF-A0A8H9UXZ3-F1
#
_cell.length_a   1.000
_cell.length_b   1.000
_cell.length_c   1.000
_cell.angle_alpha   90.00
_cell.angle_beta   90.00
_cell.angle_gamma   90.00
#
_symmetry.space_group_name_H-M   'P 1'
#
loop_
_entity.id
_entity.type
_entity.pdbx_description
1 polymer ?
#
loop_
_entity_poly.entity_id
_entity_poly.type
_entity_poly.pdbx_seq_one_letter_code
_entity_poly.pdbx_strand_id
1 'polypeptide(L)'
;MKKRILGLLLTGALSLGLVGCGSWENKVASGGIFETKGNYVVINYSGGKIFDVWTLESAYVQNSSNSDGYRFVDDNGNFVTVSGDVLVIRCNDEKEFNKYKEFHEVIKE
;
A
#
# COMPACT_ATOMS: atom_id res chain seq x y z
N MET A 1 -31.25 19.67 -64.52
CA MET A 1 -30.86 20.82 -63.66
C MET A 1 -30.64 20.30 -62.24
N LYS A 2 -29.38 20.29 -61.75
CA LYS A 2 -28.99 19.68 -60.46
C LYS A 2 -29.15 20.66 -59.29
N LYS A 3 -29.98 20.30 -58.31
CA LYS A 3 -30.23 20.93 -56.99
C LYS A 3 -30.83 19.79 -56.12
N ARG A 4 -30.51 19.47 -54.85
CA ARG A 4 -29.82 20.07 -53.69
C ARG A 4 -29.29 18.96 -52.75
N ILE A 5 -28.25 19.32 -51.99
CA ILE A 5 -27.69 18.85 -50.70
C ILE A 5 -28.53 17.87 -49.85
N LEU A 6 -27.96 16.72 -49.40
CA LEU A 6 -27.88 16.21 -47.99
C LEU A 6 -27.43 14.72 -47.95
N GLY A 7 -26.58 14.36 -46.99
CA GLY A 7 -26.20 12.98 -46.62
C GLY A 7 -24.85 12.99 -45.90
N LEU A 8 -24.77 13.38 -44.62
CA LEU A 8 -25.10 12.62 -43.40
C LEU A 8 -24.24 11.35 -43.21
N LEU A 9 -23.19 11.48 -42.39
CA LEU A 9 -22.46 10.47 -41.58
C LEU A 9 -21.42 11.31 -40.81
N LEU A 10 -21.61 11.81 -39.58
CA LEU A 10 -21.95 11.13 -38.33
C LEU A 10 -21.13 9.87 -38.12
N THR A 11 -19.96 9.99 -37.50
CA THR A 11 -19.69 9.53 -36.12
C THR A 11 -18.18 9.38 -35.89
N GLY A 12 -17.72 9.62 -34.67
CA GLY A 12 -16.38 9.23 -34.25
C GLY A 12 -15.48 10.35 -33.73
N ALA A 13 -16.00 11.26 -32.92
CA ALA A 13 -15.18 11.94 -31.93
C ALA A 13 -14.65 10.87 -30.95
N LEU A 14 -13.50 10.27 -31.25
CA LEU A 14 -12.69 9.61 -30.22
C LEU A 14 -12.03 10.73 -29.41
N SER A 15 -12.80 11.22 -28.45
CA SER A 15 -12.28 11.90 -27.28
C SER A 15 -11.25 10.97 -26.62
N LEU A 16 -9.97 11.23 -26.89
CA LEU A 16 -8.86 10.73 -26.08
C LEU A 16 -8.90 11.43 -24.72
N GLY A 17 -9.94 11.14 -23.94
CA GLY A 17 -10.06 11.46 -22.53
C GLY A 17 -9.30 10.43 -21.72
N LEU A 18 -7.98 10.36 -21.90
CA LEU A 18 -7.09 9.54 -21.08
C LEU A 18 -5.87 10.37 -20.70
N VAL A 19 -6.12 11.44 -19.95
CA VAL A 19 -5.13 12.00 -19.02
C VAL A 19 -5.78 12.04 -17.64
N GLY A 20 -6.14 10.86 -17.16
CA GLY A 20 -6.15 10.61 -15.72
C GLY A 20 -4.70 10.58 -15.26
N CYS A 21 -4.11 11.75 -15.04
CA CYS A 21 -2.88 11.87 -14.26
C CYS A 21 -3.28 11.67 -12.78
N GLY A 22 -3.71 10.46 -12.45
CA GLY A 22 -3.82 10.03 -11.07
C GLY A 22 -2.40 9.80 -10.61
N SER A 23 -1.84 10.75 -9.86
CA SER A 23 -0.66 10.48 -9.06
C SER A 23 -0.97 9.30 -8.15
N TRP A 24 -0.54 8.11 -8.54
CA TRP A 24 -0.40 6.93 -7.68
C TRP A 24 0.91 7.07 -6.89
N GLU A 25 1.14 8.24 -6.32
CA GLU A 25 2.02 8.33 -5.18
C GLU A 25 1.28 7.65 -4.02
N ASN A 26 1.62 6.39 -3.76
CA ASN A 26 1.42 5.82 -2.45
C ASN A 26 2.09 6.80 -1.49
N LYS A 27 1.29 7.59 -0.76
CA LYS A 27 1.80 8.36 0.37
C LYS A 27 2.44 7.33 1.28
N VAL A 28 3.77 7.24 1.24
CA VAL A 28 4.54 6.47 2.20
C VAL A 28 4.05 6.97 3.54
N ALA A 29 3.34 6.11 4.27
CA ALA A 29 2.85 6.44 5.59
C ALA A 29 4.09 6.62 6.47
N SER A 30 4.57 7.86 6.57
CA SER A 30 5.68 8.21 7.44
C SER A 30 5.26 7.87 8.86
N GLY A 31 6.03 6.99 9.50
CA GLY A 31 5.75 6.41 10.80
C GLY A 31 5.28 7.42 11.84
N GLY A 32 3.97 7.47 12.04
CA GLY A 32 3.35 8.06 13.22
C GLY A 32 3.31 7.03 14.34
N ILE A 33 3.27 7.52 15.58
CA ILE A 33 2.85 6.70 16.72
C ILE A 33 1.36 6.44 16.52
N PHE A 34 0.95 5.18 16.40
CA PHE A 34 -0.46 4.85 16.25
C PHE A 34 -1.04 4.52 17.62
N GLU A 35 -1.78 5.47 18.19
CA GLU A 35 -2.41 5.35 19.51
C GLU A 35 -3.56 4.34 19.53
N THR A 36 -4.06 3.93 18.36
CA THR A 36 -5.19 3.01 18.21
C THR A 36 -4.80 1.77 17.43
N LYS A 37 -5.43 0.64 17.79
CA LYS A 37 -5.32 -0.61 17.04
C LYS A 37 -5.70 -0.40 15.58
N GLY A 38 -5.06 -1.19 14.72
CA GLY A 38 -5.38 -1.21 13.30
C GLY A 38 -4.84 -2.46 12.64
N ASN A 39 -5.21 -2.63 11.38
CA ASN A 39 -4.61 -3.67 10.54
C ASN A 39 -3.40 -3.07 9.85
N TYR A 40 -2.30 -3.81 9.83
CA TYR A 40 -1.02 -3.34 9.29
C TYR A 40 -0.39 -4.39 8.39
N VAL A 41 0.26 -3.91 7.34
CA VAL A 41 1.18 -4.72 6.55
C VAL A 41 2.60 -4.22 6.81
N VAL A 42 3.46 -5.15 7.20
CA VAL A 42 4.87 -4.87 7.48
C VAL A 42 5.69 -5.54 6.39
N ILE A 43 6.53 -4.78 5.71
CA ILE A 43 7.35 -5.27 4.60
C ILE A 43 8.81 -5.02 4.95
N ASN A 44 9.58 -6.11 5.07
CA ASN A 44 11.03 -6.00 5.09
C ASN A 44 11.62 -6.24 3.70
N TYR A 45 12.54 -5.36 3.34
CA TYR A 45 13.21 -5.40 2.06
C TYR A 45 14.68 -5.05 2.25
N SER A 46 15.54 -5.47 1.33
CA SER A 46 16.94 -5.04 1.30
C SER A 46 17.47 -5.20 -0.12
N GLY A 47 18.36 -4.30 -0.55
CA GLY A 47 18.92 -4.35 -1.90
C GLY A 47 17.87 -4.32 -3.03
N GLY A 48 16.70 -3.70 -2.78
CA GLY A 48 15.60 -3.64 -3.73
C GLY A 48 14.73 -4.91 -3.81
N LYS A 49 14.93 -5.89 -2.92
CA LYS A 49 14.16 -7.13 -2.87
C LYS A 49 13.38 -7.23 -1.57
N ILE A 50 12.09 -7.57 -1.67
CA ILE A 50 11.27 -7.94 -0.51
C ILE A 50 11.64 -9.36 -0.10
N PHE A 51 11.96 -9.56 1.18
CA PHE A 51 12.24 -10.88 1.74
C PHE A 51 11.24 -11.27 2.82
N ASP A 52 10.46 -10.32 3.34
CA ASP A 52 9.43 -10.63 4.33
C ASP A 52 8.21 -9.69 4.23
N VAL A 53 7.02 -10.25 4.41
CA VAL A 53 5.73 -9.57 4.49
C VAL A 53 4.89 -10.22 5.59
N TRP A 54 4.55 -9.45 6.62
CA TRP A 54 3.59 -9.85 7.66
C TRP A 54 2.27 -9.10 7.51
N THR A 55 1.18 -9.79 7.79
CA THR A 55 -0.16 -9.20 7.90
C THR A 55 -0.60 -9.23 9.35
N LEU A 56 -0.75 -8.06 9.96
CA LEU A 56 -1.08 -7.93 11.37
C LEU A 56 -2.51 -7.41 11.51
N GLU A 57 -3.38 -8.19 12.12
CA GLU A 57 -4.74 -7.76 12.44
C GLU A 57 -4.81 -7.17 13.86
N SER A 58 -5.51 -6.04 14.01
CA SER A 58 -5.81 -5.44 15.32
C SER A 58 -4.59 -5.19 16.21
N ALA A 59 -3.44 -4.80 15.64
CA ALA A 59 -2.20 -4.60 16.36
C ALA A 59 -2.01 -3.14 16.81
N TYR A 60 -1.23 -2.92 17.88
CA TYR A 60 -0.68 -1.61 18.20
C TYR A 60 0.69 -1.44 17.53
N VAL A 61 0.93 -0.26 16.95
CA VAL A 61 2.20 0.08 16.31
C VAL A 61 2.75 1.37 16.89
N GLN A 62 3.98 1.31 17.39
CA GLN A 62 4.67 2.45 17.97
C GLN A 62 5.98 2.64 17.23
N ASN A 63 6.29 3.90 16.87
CA ASN A 63 7.64 4.24 16.43
C ASN A 63 8.57 4.07 17.64
N SER A 64 9.69 3.37 17.47
CA SER A 64 10.63 3.17 18.56
C SER A 64 11.37 4.47 18.83
N SER A 65 11.22 5.03 20.05
CA SER A 65 11.87 6.30 20.41
C SER A 65 13.40 6.29 20.32
N ASN A 66 14.00 5.09 20.30
CA ASN A 66 15.44 4.88 20.40
C ASN A 66 16.02 4.12 19.19
N SER A 67 15.24 3.87 18.14
CA SER A 67 15.72 3.19 16.92
C SER A 67 14.98 3.67 15.68
N ASP A 68 15.52 3.35 14.51
CA ASP A 68 14.86 3.51 13.20
C ASP A 68 13.70 2.51 12.95
N GLY A 69 13.49 1.57 13.87
CA GLY A 69 12.46 0.54 13.78
C GLY A 69 11.09 0.87 14.38
N TYR A 70 10.18 -0.08 14.21
CA TYR A 70 8.82 -0.07 14.74
C TYR A 70 8.65 -1.17 15.78
N ARG A 71 7.82 -0.89 16.80
CA ARG A 71 7.39 -1.85 17.80
C ARG A 71 5.94 -2.25 17.54
N PHE A 72 5.70 -3.54 17.42
CA PHE A 72 4.38 -4.15 17.26
C PHE A 72 4.02 -4.83 18.57
N VAL A 73 2.89 -4.46 19.17
CA VAL A 73 2.47 -4.94 20.49
C VAL A 73 1.15 -5.68 20.38
N ASP A 74 1.07 -6.87 20.98
CA ASP A 74 -0.13 -7.68 21.10
C ASP A 74 -1.02 -7.24 22.29
N ASP A 75 -2.15 -7.92 22.45
CA ASP A 75 -3.14 -7.63 23.50
C ASP A 75 -2.65 -7.96 24.91
N ASN A 76 -1.63 -8.80 25.03
CA ASN A 76 -1.02 -9.17 26.30
C ASN A 76 0.15 -8.24 26.66
N GLY A 77 0.48 -7.27 25.81
CA GLY A 77 1.63 -6.38 25.99
C GLY A 77 2.96 -7.01 25.55
N ASN A 78 2.96 -8.20 24.94
CA ASN A 78 4.15 -8.75 24.30
C ASN A 78 4.44 -7.93 23.05
N PHE A 79 5.73 -7.74 22.75
CA PHE A 79 6.10 -6.96 21.59
C PHE A 79 7.25 -7.58 20.79
N VAL A 80 7.22 -7.30 19.50
CA VAL A 80 8.33 -7.54 18.57
C VAL A 80 8.77 -6.19 18.02
N THR A 81 10.09 -5.99 17.94
CA THR A 81 10.67 -4.81 17.28
C THR A 81 11.23 -5.25 15.94
N VAL A 82 10.88 -4.52 14.89
CA VAL A 82 11.44 -4.69 13.54
C VAL A 82 12.17 -3.41 13.15
N SER A 83 13.44 -3.50 12.78
CA SER A 83 14.32 -2.36 12.46
C SER A 83 15.03 -2.54 11.12
N GLY A 84 15.68 -1.48 10.63
CA GLY A 84 16.35 -1.44 9.33
C GLY A 84 15.39 -1.03 8.19
N ASP A 85 15.58 -1.64 7.01
CA ASP A 85 14.77 -1.38 5.83
C ASP A 85 13.37 -2.01 5.98
N VAL A 86 12.47 -1.26 6.60
CA VAL A 86 11.10 -1.67 6.89
C VAL A 86 10.09 -0.63 6.40
N LEU A 87 9.02 -1.10 5.79
CA LEU A 87 7.84 -0.30 5.46
C LEU A 87 6.66 -0.79 6.30
N VAL A 88 5.96 0.14 6.95
CA VAL A 88 4.76 -0.16 7.74
C VAL A 88 3.57 0.57 7.13
N ILE A 89 2.59 -0.19 6.67
CA ILE A 89 1.39 0.34 6.01
C ILE A 89 0.20 0.07 6.92
N ARG A 90 -0.45 1.12 7.42
CA ARG A 90 -1.75 0.98 8.06
C ARG A 90 -2.83 0.82 6.99
N CYS A 91 -3.61 -0.25 7.07
CA CYS A 91 -4.75 -0.49 6.20
C CYS A 91 -6.01 0.10 6.84
N ASN A 92 -6.73 0.94 6.10
CA ASN A 92 -7.93 1.60 6.63
C ASN A 92 -9.19 0.73 6.50
N ASP A 93 -9.16 -0.27 5.63
CA ASP A 93 -10.23 -1.23 5.42
C ASP A 93 -9.71 -2.64 5.05
N GLU A 94 -10.59 -3.64 5.11
CA GLU A 94 -10.27 -5.03 4.76
C GLU A 94 -9.86 -5.20 3.29
N LYS A 95 -10.40 -4.37 2.38
CA LYS A 95 -10.08 -4.47 0.95
C LYS A 95 -8.64 -4.06 0.69
N GLU A 96 -8.11 -3.08 1.40
CA GLU A 96 -6.69 -2.71 1.36
C GLU A 96 -5.82 -3.79 1.95
N PHE A 97 -6.20 -4.32 3.12
CA PHE A 97 -5.45 -5.37 3.82
C PHE A 97 -5.34 -6.65 2.98
N ASN A 98 -6.45 -7.09 2.39
CA ASN A 98 -6.55 -8.33 1.61
C ASN A 98 -5.82 -8.29 0.25
N LYS A 99 -5.23 -7.15 -0.15
CA LYS A 99 -4.34 -7.08 -1.32
C LYS A 99 -2.99 -7.76 -1.07
N TYR A 100 -2.61 -7.86 0.20
CA TYR A 100 -1.32 -8.37 0.61
C TYR A 100 -1.46 -9.83 1.06
N LYS A 101 -0.39 -10.58 0.91
CA LYS A 101 -0.30 -11.97 1.31
C LYS A 101 0.99 -12.15 2.10
N GLU A 102 0.91 -12.86 3.22
CA GLU A 102 2.11 -13.18 3.99
C GLU A 102 3.11 -13.94 3.13
N PHE A 103 4.38 -13.57 3.30
CA PHE A 103 5.48 -14.12 2.55
C PHE A 103 6.73 -14.02 3.42
N HIS A 104 7.45 -15.14 3.56
CA HIS A 104 8.72 -15.20 4.27
C HIS A 104 9.73 -15.91 3.37
N GLU A 105 10.82 -15.24 3.02
CA GLU A 105 11.91 -15.88 2.29
C GLU A 105 12.55 -16.94 3.18
N VAL A 106 12.54 -18.18 2.71
CA VAL A 106 13.22 -19.28 3.40
C VAL A 106 14.72 -19.11 3.19
N ILE A 107 15.42 -18.76 4.27
CA ILE A 107 16.87 -18.80 4.31
C ILE A 107 17.28 -20.28 4.26
N LYS A 108 17.91 -20.70 3.16
CA LYS A 108 18.55 -22.02 3.10
C LYS A 108 19.92 -21.89 3.75
N GLU A 109 20.09 -22.58 4.87
CA GLU A 109 21.38 -22.78 5.55
C GLU A 109 22.38 -23.54 4.67
#